data_AF-A0A7C7ZT34-F1
#
_entry.id   AF-A0A7C7ZT34-F1
#
_cell.length_a   1.000
_cell.length_b   1.000
_cell.length_c   1.000
_cell.angle_alpha   90.00
_cell.angle_beta   90.00
_cell.angle_gamma   90.00
#
_symmetry.space_group_name_H-M   'P 1'
#
loop_
_entity.id
_entity.type
_entity.pdbx_description
1 polymer ?
#
loop_
_entity_poly.entity_id
_entity_poly.type
_entity_poly.pdbx_seq_one_letter_code
_entity_poly.pdbx_strand_id
1 'polypeptide(L)'
;YHDNIYLNFTNQVNPLTSNETIVGLEAGYSYSSPNFSTNVNVYRTSWADRVVTSFNVQNDVVTFTTNEGVEQLHQGIEVDFRAKPQPDVPYTLTGFVSVGDWRYVGEAISRVTDEDQNVLDTFSNDVDGGEVGDAAQFTAGLGIDLQIAERFSMDSDVRFYDNLYADVGAVKENLKVPSYHVVDFGMSYKMYVGDDGDSLNFRLNINNLFDRVYINELRTNIAAEAGDTTWNGVNVANQGYFGMGRTWNVGLRYKF
;
A
#
# COMPACT_ATOMS: atom_id res chain seq x y z
N TYR A 1 -9.89 13.39 -9.13
CA TYR A 1 -10.86 14.47 -8.85
C TYR A 1 -11.44 15.05 -10.14
N HIS A 2 -10.64 15.37 -11.15
CA HIS A 2 -11.18 15.77 -12.48
C HIS A 2 -11.77 14.61 -13.28
N ASP A 3 -11.32 13.37 -13.05
CA ASP A 3 -11.69 12.19 -13.86
C ASP A 3 -13.07 11.60 -13.53
N ASN A 4 -13.63 11.93 -12.35
CA ASN A 4 -15.00 11.56 -11.99
C ASN A 4 -16.01 12.49 -12.66
N ILE A 5 -15.67 13.78 -12.78
CA ILE A 5 -16.54 14.84 -13.29
C ILE A 5 -16.46 14.93 -14.81
N TYR A 6 -15.26 14.74 -15.37
CA TYR A 6 -15.00 14.81 -16.79
C TYR A 6 -14.48 13.48 -17.29
N LEU A 7 -15.20 12.88 -18.24
CA LEU A 7 -14.82 11.60 -18.82
C LEU A 7 -13.47 11.77 -19.57
N ASN A 8 -12.44 11.03 -19.14
CA ASN A 8 -11.18 10.83 -19.86
C ASN A 8 -10.53 12.12 -20.40
N PHE A 9 -10.35 13.12 -19.55
CA PHE A 9 -9.70 14.41 -19.90
C PHE A 9 -10.42 15.24 -20.98
N THR A 10 -11.72 14.98 -21.21
CA THR A 10 -12.56 15.82 -22.07
C THR A 10 -13.19 16.97 -21.28
N ASN A 11 -13.91 17.88 -21.94
CA ASN A 11 -14.72 18.92 -21.27
C ASN A 11 -16.19 18.49 -21.05
N GLN A 12 -16.50 17.20 -21.21
CA GLN A 12 -17.86 16.69 -21.08
C GLN A 12 -18.12 16.21 -19.64
N VAL A 13 -19.13 16.81 -19.03
CA VAL A 13 -19.59 16.42 -17.69
C VAL A 13 -20.18 15.01 -17.78
N ASN A 14 -19.68 14.09 -16.96
CA ASN A 14 -20.26 12.76 -16.84
C ASN A 14 -21.72 12.91 -16.34
N PRO A 15 -22.74 12.57 -17.15
CA PRO A 15 -24.15 12.80 -16.80
C PRO A 15 -24.64 11.93 -15.63
N LEU A 16 -23.80 11.00 -15.16
CA LEU A 16 -24.07 10.06 -14.08
C LEU A 16 -23.17 10.32 -12.86
N THR A 17 -22.53 11.49 -12.76
CA THR A 17 -21.81 11.89 -11.53
C THR A 17 -22.77 12.07 -10.37
N SER A 18 -22.77 11.12 -9.44
CA SER A 18 -23.23 11.32 -8.07
C SER A 18 -22.06 11.69 -7.17
N ASN A 19 -22.35 12.32 -6.02
CA ASN A 19 -21.36 12.42 -4.97
C ASN A 19 -21.07 11.03 -4.41
N GLU A 20 -19.79 10.72 -4.19
CA GLU A 20 -19.40 9.54 -3.42
C GLU A 20 -19.84 9.75 -1.95
N THR A 21 -20.41 8.72 -1.34
CA THR A 21 -20.85 8.75 0.05
C THR A 21 -19.85 7.98 0.90
N ILE A 22 -19.15 8.67 1.81
CA ILE A 22 -18.17 8.04 2.71
C ILE A 22 -18.66 8.15 4.15
N VAL A 23 -18.84 7.01 4.82
CA VAL A 23 -19.27 6.95 6.22
C VAL A 23 -18.29 6.08 7.01
N GLY A 24 -17.57 6.71 7.93
CA GLY A 24 -16.56 6.07 8.78
C GLY A 24 -16.92 6.12 10.26
N LEU A 25 -16.63 5.02 10.96
CA LEU A 25 -16.63 4.93 12.42
C LEU A 25 -15.27 4.40 12.88
N GLU A 26 -14.67 5.07 13.85
CA GLU A 26 -13.36 4.73 14.40
C GLU A 26 -13.42 4.78 15.93
N ALA A 27 -12.71 3.86 16.58
CA ALA A 27 -12.52 3.86 18.02
C ALA A 27 -11.08 3.48 18.34
N GLY A 28 -10.46 4.20 19.27
CA GLY A 28 -9.06 4.01 19.63
C GLY A 28 -8.85 4.00 21.14
N TYR A 29 -7.83 3.27 21.58
CA TYR A 29 -7.32 3.29 22.94
C TYR A 29 -5.80 3.40 22.94
N SER A 30 -5.28 4.32 23.74
CA SER A 30 -3.85 4.54 23.90
C SER A 30 -3.43 4.27 25.34
N TYR A 31 -2.37 3.48 25.51
CA TYR A 31 -1.70 3.28 26.79
C TYR A 31 -0.27 3.80 26.72
N SER A 32 0.16 4.50 27.77
CA SER A 32 1.50 5.06 27.84
C SER A 32 2.09 4.99 29.24
N SER A 33 3.36 4.61 29.30
CA SER A 33 4.23 4.53 30.47
C SER A 33 5.63 5.01 30.07
N PRO A 34 6.55 5.27 31.02
CA PRO A 34 7.88 5.78 30.69
C PRO A 34 8.68 4.94 29.68
N ASN A 35 8.49 3.62 29.70
CA ASN A 35 9.27 2.67 28.90
C ASN A 35 8.45 1.92 27.85
N PHE A 36 7.15 2.18 27.76
CA PHE A 36 6.27 1.49 26.83
C PHE A 36 5.05 2.33 26.49
N SER A 37 4.74 2.45 25.20
CA SER A 37 3.50 3.02 24.70
C SER A 37 2.92 2.12 23.61
N THR A 38 1.60 2.05 23.53
CA THR A 38 0.88 1.32 22.48
C THR A 38 -0.44 2.02 22.17
N ASN A 39 -0.87 1.95 20.93
CA ASN A 39 -2.20 2.34 20.52
C ASN A 39 -2.89 1.16 19.84
N VAL A 40 -4.18 1.06 20.05
CA VAL A 40 -5.06 0.10 19.39
C VAL A 40 -6.19 0.90 18.77
N ASN A 41 -6.36 0.78 17.46
CA ASN A 41 -7.43 1.43 16.71
C ASN A 41 -8.26 0.36 16.00
N VAL A 42 -9.58 0.54 16.00
CA VAL A 42 -10.50 -0.23 15.17
C VAL A 42 -11.28 0.74 14.31
N TYR A 43 -11.51 0.37 13.06
CA TYR A 43 -12.20 1.22 12.10
C TYR A 43 -13.18 0.41 11.26
N ARG A 44 -14.20 1.10 10.77
CA ARG A 44 -15.14 0.61 9.77
C ARG A 44 -15.64 1.77 8.93
N THR A 45 -15.27 1.79 7.67
CA THR A 45 -15.58 2.85 6.72
C THR A 45 -16.21 2.26 5.47
N SER A 46 -17.43 2.68 5.14
CA SER A 46 -18.05 2.39 3.84
C SER A 46 -17.79 3.57 2.90
N TRP A 47 -17.38 3.25 1.68
CA TRP A 47 -17.22 4.16 0.56
C TRP A 47 -18.21 3.71 -0.51
N ALA A 48 -19.36 4.35 -0.58
CA ALA A 48 -20.45 4.04 -1.50
C ALA A 48 -20.55 5.06 -2.64
N ASP A 49 -21.33 4.71 -3.66
CA ASP A 49 -21.59 5.56 -4.83
C ASP A 49 -20.33 5.95 -5.62
N ARG A 50 -19.29 5.11 -5.57
CA ARG A 50 -18.04 5.37 -6.30
C ARG A 50 -18.23 5.17 -7.79
N VAL A 51 -17.62 6.07 -8.55
CA VAL A 51 -17.48 5.95 -10.01
C VAL A 51 -16.02 5.64 -10.31
N VAL A 52 -15.77 4.47 -10.89
CA VAL A 52 -14.42 4.00 -11.23
C VAL A 52 -14.33 3.78 -12.73
N THR A 53 -13.46 4.53 -13.40
CA THR A 53 -13.24 4.43 -14.84
C THR A 53 -11.93 3.69 -15.11
N SER A 54 -11.96 2.75 -16.03
CA SER A 54 -10.76 2.11 -16.60
C SER A 54 -10.82 2.15 -18.13
N PHE A 55 -9.69 1.95 -18.78
CA PHE A 55 -9.62 1.81 -20.24
C PHE A 55 -8.86 0.54 -20.61
N ASN A 56 -9.25 -0.04 -21.73
CA ASN A 56 -8.61 -1.21 -22.32
C ASN A 56 -8.33 -0.93 -23.80
N VAL A 57 -7.20 -1.40 -24.30
CA VAL A 57 -6.82 -1.32 -25.71
C VAL A 57 -6.67 -2.74 -26.25
N GLN A 58 -7.54 -3.12 -27.17
CA GLN A 58 -7.51 -4.43 -27.81
C GLN A 58 -7.58 -4.27 -29.33
N ASN A 59 -6.61 -4.82 -30.06
CA ASN A 59 -6.52 -4.73 -31.53
C ASN A 59 -6.63 -3.29 -32.07
N ASP A 60 -5.91 -2.34 -31.45
CA ASP A 60 -5.94 -0.90 -31.78
C ASP A 60 -7.30 -0.20 -31.57
N VAL A 61 -8.24 -0.85 -30.88
CA VAL A 61 -9.51 -0.24 -30.45
C VAL A 61 -9.43 0.08 -28.96
N VAL A 62 -9.70 1.34 -28.60
CA VAL A 62 -9.79 1.77 -27.21
C VAL A 62 -11.25 1.67 -26.75
N THR A 63 -11.46 1.01 -25.62
CA THR A 63 -12.76 0.96 -24.95
C THR A 63 -12.61 1.49 -23.53
N PHE A 64 -13.59 2.24 -23.08
CA PHE A 64 -13.67 2.76 -21.72
C PHE A 64 -14.75 2.00 -20.95
N THR A 65 -14.43 1.59 -19.73
CA THR A 65 -15.39 0.97 -18.82
C THR A 65 -15.58 1.88 -17.62
N THR A 66 -16.81 2.32 -17.40
CA THR A 66 -17.20 3.07 -16.20
C THR A 66 -17.99 2.13 -15.29
N ASN A 67 -17.54 1.95 -14.06
CA ASN A 67 -18.26 1.23 -13.02
C ASN A 67 -18.90 2.23 -12.08
N GLU A 68 -20.21 2.11 -11.88
CA GLU A 68 -21.03 3.02 -11.09
C GLU A 68 -21.68 2.28 -9.92
N GLY A 69 -21.96 3.02 -8.84
CA GLY A 69 -22.57 2.46 -7.64
C GLY A 69 -21.66 1.51 -6.87
N VAL A 70 -20.34 1.58 -7.11
CA VAL A 70 -19.38 0.71 -6.45
C VAL A 70 -19.32 1.06 -4.96
N GLU A 71 -19.64 0.10 -4.11
CA GLU A 71 -19.45 0.22 -2.66
C GLU A 71 -18.24 -0.60 -2.22
N GLN A 72 -17.42 -0.03 -1.34
CA GLN A 72 -16.34 -0.73 -0.63
C GLN A 72 -16.51 -0.57 0.87
N LEU A 73 -16.44 -1.68 1.59
CA LEU A 73 -16.37 -1.70 3.05
C LEU A 73 -14.94 -1.98 3.48
N HIS A 74 -14.33 -1.00 4.14
CA HIS A 74 -12.98 -1.07 4.72
C HIS A 74 -13.10 -1.15 6.23
N GLN A 75 -12.73 -2.28 6.82
CA GLN A 75 -12.72 -2.43 8.26
C GLN A 75 -11.45 -3.11 8.72
N GLY A 76 -11.05 -2.85 9.96
CA GLY A 76 -9.83 -3.46 10.47
C GLY A 76 -9.48 -3.07 11.88
N ILE A 77 -8.39 -3.66 12.34
CA ILE A 77 -7.74 -3.37 13.61
C ILE A 77 -6.27 -3.06 13.37
N GLU A 78 -5.78 -2.03 14.05
CA GLU A 78 -4.39 -1.59 13.96
C GLU A 78 -3.82 -1.46 15.36
N VAL A 79 -2.63 -2.02 15.55
CA VAL A 79 -1.88 -1.93 16.81
C VAL A 79 -0.49 -1.46 16.50
N ASP A 80 -0.02 -0.43 17.18
CA ASP A 80 1.38 -0.02 17.17
C ASP A 80 1.94 0.05 18.59
N PHE A 81 3.25 -0.11 18.72
CA PHE A 81 3.93 0.03 19.99
C PHE A 81 5.32 0.61 19.85
N ARG A 82 5.78 1.17 20.97
CA ARG A 82 7.16 1.57 21.20
C ARG A 82 7.58 1.13 22.59
N ALA A 83 8.69 0.39 22.68
CA ALA A 83 9.18 -0.20 23.91
C ALA A 83 10.66 0.11 24.16
N LYS A 84 11.01 0.35 25.42
CA LYS A 84 12.37 0.37 25.95
C LYS A 84 12.48 -0.67 27.07
N PRO A 85 12.58 -1.97 26.73
CA PRO A 85 12.44 -3.04 27.72
C PRO A 85 13.48 -2.98 28.83
N GLN A 86 14.68 -2.50 28.52
CA GLN A 86 15.78 -2.32 29.47
C GLN A 86 16.19 -0.85 29.48
N PRO A 87 15.76 -0.06 30.48
CA PRO A 87 15.98 1.40 30.50
C PRO A 87 17.46 1.81 30.45
N ASP A 88 18.35 0.97 30.98
CA ASP A 88 19.79 1.21 31.03
C ASP A 88 20.53 0.78 29.77
N VAL A 89 19.86 0.06 28.86
CA VAL A 89 20.45 -0.35 27.57
C VAL A 89 19.89 0.57 26.49
N PRO A 90 20.72 1.22 25.68
CA PRO A 90 20.27 2.27 24.78
C PRO A 90 19.72 1.70 23.48
N TYR A 91 18.62 0.94 23.58
CA TYR A 91 17.85 0.47 22.44
C TYR A 91 16.36 0.77 22.59
N THR A 92 15.70 0.94 21.46
CA THR A 92 14.24 1.08 21.37
C THR A 92 13.73 0.05 20.39
N LEU A 93 12.64 -0.63 20.74
CA LEU A 93 11.87 -1.46 19.83
C LEU A 93 10.63 -0.69 19.41
N THR A 94 10.33 -0.74 18.12
CA THR A 94 9.09 -0.23 17.56
C THR A 94 8.41 -1.35 16.80
N GLY A 95 7.10 -1.31 16.67
CA GLY A 95 6.42 -2.29 15.84
C GLY A 95 4.98 -1.91 15.61
N PHE A 96 4.39 -2.55 14.61
CA PHE A 96 2.99 -2.41 14.30
C PHE A 96 2.44 -3.68 13.65
N VAL A 97 1.13 -3.86 13.73
CA VAL A 97 0.35 -4.84 12.98
C VAL A 97 -0.96 -4.16 12.58
N SER A 98 -1.30 -4.20 11.30
CA SER A 98 -2.60 -3.79 10.77
C SER A 98 -3.23 -4.98 10.04
N VAL A 99 -4.45 -5.30 10.44
CA VAL A 99 -5.27 -6.36 9.85
C VAL A 99 -6.56 -5.73 9.35
N GLY A 100 -6.64 -5.55 8.04
CA GLY A 100 -7.79 -5.09 7.30
C GLY A 100 -8.57 -6.25 6.69
N ASP A 101 -9.85 -5.98 6.47
CA ASP A 101 -10.79 -6.74 5.66
C ASP A 101 -11.49 -5.73 4.75
N TRP A 102 -11.04 -5.64 3.50
CA TRP A 102 -11.48 -4.63 2.55
C TRP A 102 -12.17 -5.29 1.37
N ARG A 103 -13.48 -5.12 1.29
CA ARG A 103 -14.31 -5.84 0.31
C ARG A 103 -15.21 -4.90 -0.46
N TYR A 104 -15.46 -5.26 -1.70
CA TYR A 104 -16.58 -4.72 -2.46
C TYR A 104 -17.91 -5.24 -1.88
N VAL A 105 -18.95 -4.43 -1.97
CA VAL A 105 -20.29 -4.76 -1.47
C VAL A 105 -21.30 -4.64 -2.60
N GLY A 106 -22.14 -5.66 -2.77
CA GLY A 106 -23.25 -5.67 -3.72
C GLY A 106 -22.82 -5.78 -5.20
N GLU A 107 -23.51 -5.03 -6.05
CA GLU A 107 -23.33 -5.07 -7.50
C GLU A 107 -22.79 -3.73 -8.01
N ALA A 108 -21.96 -3.78 -9.05
CA ALA A 108 -21.50 -2.61 -9.79
C ALA A 108 -22.18 -2.59 -11.16
N ILE A 109 -22.67 -1.41 -11.57
CA ILE A 109 -23.18 -1.24 -12.94
C ILE A 109 -22.01 -0.82 -13.81
N SER A 110 -21.66 -1.67 -14.77
CA SER A 110 -20.59 -1.40 -15.73
C SER A 110 -21.17 -0.92 -17.05
N ARG A 111 -20.60 0.15 -17.59
CA ARG A 111 -20.95 0.70 -18.89
C ARG A 111 -19.70 0.78 -19.76
N VAL A 112 -19.75 0.16 -20.94
CA VAL A 112 -18.65 0.14 -21.89
C VAL A 112 -18.93 1.10 -23.03
N THR A 113 -17.98 1.96 -23.36
CA THR A 113 -18.07 2.91 -24.47
C THR A 113 -16.87 2.84 -25.39
N ASP A 114 -17.06 3.17 -26.66
CA ASP A 114 -15.95 3.41 -27.61
C ASP A 114 -15.34 4.82 -27.42
N GLU A 115 -14.34 5.16 -28.25
CA GLU A 115 -13.69 6.47 -28.26
C GLU A 115 -14.63 7.64 -28.63
N ASP A 116 -15.69 7.34 -29.38
CA ASP A 116 -16.74 8.27 -29.76
C ASP A 116 -17.89 8.34 -28.71
N GLN A 117 -17.73 7.65 -27.57
CA GLN A 117 -18.67 7.55 -26.44
C GLN A 117 -20.01 6.88 -26.77
N ASN A 118 -20.10 6.10 -27.84
CA ASN A 118 -21.26 5.25 -28.07
C ASN A 118 -21.26 4.15 -27.01
N VAL A 119 -22.41 3.93 -26.39
CA VAL A 119 -22.59 2.82 -25.45
C VAL A 119 -22.57 1.53 -26.23
N LEU A 120 -21.53 0.75 -26.02
CA LEU A 120 -21.39 -0.58 -26.59
C LEU A 120 -22.16 -1.59 -25.73
N ASP A 121 -22.11 -1.44 -24.40
CA ASP A 121 -22.77 -2.34 -23.47
C ASP A 121 -23.06 -1.68 -22.09
N THR A 122 -24.06 -2.19 -21.39
CA THR A 122 -24.36 -1.87 -19.99
C THR A 122 -24.86 -3.12 -19.27
N PHE A 123 -24.19 -3.50 -18.19
CA PHE A 123 -24.51 -4.72 -17.44
C PHE A 123 -24.24 -4.55 -15.94
N SER A 124 -24.95 -5.33 -15.12
CA SER A 124 -24.69 -5.42 -13.67
C SER A 124 -23.72 -6.56 -13.40
N ASN A 125 -22.69 -6.29 -12.60
CA ASN A 125 -21.72 -7.28 -12.15
C ASN A 125 -21.83 -7.46 -10.64
N ASP A 126 -22.05 -8.68 -10.19
CA ASP A 126 -21.87 -9.03 -8.78
C ASP A 126 -20.39 -8.95 -8.44
N VAL A 127 -20.05 -8.04 -7.52
CA VAL A 127 -18.70 -7.82 -7.01
C VAL A 127 -18.62 -8.10 -5.51
N ASP A 128 -19.73 -8.51 -4.90
CA ASP A 128 -19.90 -8.60 -3.46
C ASP A 128 -18.89 -9.55 -2.82
N GLY A 129 -18.16 -9.10 -1.82
CA GLY A 129 -17.12 -9.90 -1.16
C GLY A 129 -15.81 -10.00 -1.93
N GLY A 130 -15.70 -9.41 -3.12
CA GLY A 130 -14.43 -9.30 -3.83
C GLY A 130 -13.43 -8.43 -3.07
N GLU A 131 -12.18 -8.85 -3.04
CA GLU A 131 -11.12 -8.21 -2.26
C GLU A 131 -10.61 -6.94 -2.94
N VAL A 132 -10.51 -5.84 -2.18
CA VAL A 132 -9.98 -4.56 -2.69
C VAL A 132 -8.46 -4.65 -2.80
N GLY A 133 -7.92 -4.25 -3.96
CA GLY A 133 -6.49 -4.29 -4.28
C GLY A 133 -5.74 -2.98 -4.08
N ASP A 134 -4.58 -2.88 -4.73
CA ASP A 134 -3.59 -1.77 -4.67
C ASP A 134 -2.83 -1.64 -3.34
N ALA A 135 -3.43 -2.05 -2.22
CA ALA A 135 -2.77 -2.08 -0.91
C ALA A 135 -2.95 -3.41 -0.19
N ALA A 136 -1.94 -3.78 0.61
CA ALA A 136 -1.93 -5.01 1.38
C ALA A 136 -2.87 -4.86 2.59
N GLN A 137 -3.84 -5.76 2.70
CA GLN A 137 -4.78 -5.74 3.82
C GLN A 137 -4.16 -6.28 5.12
N PHE A 138 -3.06 -7.03 5.04
CA PHE A 138 -2.27 -7.40 6.22
C PHE A 138 -0.88 -6.79 6.13
N THR A 139 -0.53 -5.98 7.14
CA THR A 139 0.82 -5.44 7.28
C THR A 139 1.33 -5.60 8.69
N ALA A 140 2.61 -5.90 8.84
CA ALA A 140 3.27 -5.96 10.13
C ALA A 140 4.69 -5.43 10.03
N GLY A 141 5.17 -4.78 11.08
CA GLY A 141 6.54 -4.29 11.13
C GLY A 141 7.15 -4.41 12.51
N LEU A 142 8.46 -4.59 12.52
CA LEU A 142 9.28 -4.55 13.72
C LEU A 142 10.55 -3.78 13.42
N GLY A 143 10.83 -2.77 14.24
CA GLY A 143 11.98 -1.91 14.17
C GLY A 143 12.83 -2.01 15.44
N ILE A 144 14.13 -1.80 15.27
CA ILE A 144 15.08 -1.69 16.37
C ILE A 144 16.02 -0.51 16.13
N ASP A 145 16.07 0.41 17.09
CA ASP A 145 17.07 1.48 17.15
C ASP A 145 18.10 1.15 18.22
N LEU A 146 19.39 1.16 17.88
CA LEU A 146 20.49 0.77 18.76
C LEU A 146 21.55 1.87 18.83
N GLN A 147 21.87 2.34 20.03
CA GLN A 147 23.10 3.09 20.27
C GLN A 147 24.22 2.11 20.64
N ILE A 148 25.05 1.75 19.66
CA ILE A 148 26.13 0.78 19.85
C ILE A 148 27.31 1.38 20.66
N ALA A 149 27.61 2.66 20.45
CA ALA A 149 28.61 3.42 21.22
C ALA A 149 28.24 4.91 21.21
N GLU A 150 28.86 5.77 22.04
CA GLU A 150 28.51 7.20 22.24
C GLU A 150 28.22 8.00 20.95
N ARG A 151 28.81 7.61 19.81
CA ARG A 151 28.73 8.33 18.53
C ARG A 151 28.29 7.46 17.37
N PHE A 152 27.93 6.22 17.66
CA PHE A 152 27.63 5.21 16.66
C PHE A 152 26.31 4.56 16.97
N SER A 153 25.36 4.67 16.04
CA SER A 153 24.07 4.02 16.12
C SER A 153 23.75 3.27 14.84
N MET A 154 22.92 2.25 15.00
CA MET A 154 22.34 1.47 13.93
C MET A 154 20.85 1.38 14.15
N ASP A 155 20.12 1.25 13.06
CA ASP A 155 18.69 0.98 13.06
C ASP A 155 18.35 -0.03 11.97
N SER A 156 17.31 -0.82 12.20
CA SER A 156 16.81 -1.73 11.17
C SER A 156 15.33 -1.97 11.38
N ASP A 157 14.60 -2.02 10.26
CA ASP A 157 13.18 -2.28 10.23
C ASP A 157 12.91 -3.46 9.29
N VAL A 158 12.08 -4.39 9.72
CA VAL A 158 11.47 -5.39 8.84
C VAL A 158 9.99 -5.08 8.69
N ARG A 159 9.51 -5.12 7.45
CA ARG A 159 8.11 -4.89 7.10
C ARG A 159 7.60 -6.07 6.28
N PHE A 160 6.49 -6.66 6.71
CA PHE A 160 5.79 -7.78 6.09
C PHE A 160 4.47 -7.31 5.49
N TYR A 161 4.17 -7.80 4.29
CA TYR A 161 2.97 -7.48 3.53
C TYR A 161 2.34 -8.79 3.04
N ASP A 162 1.05 -8.97 3.34
CA ASP A 162 0.24 -10.09 2.87
C ASP A 162 -1.19 -9.58 2.55
N ASN A 163 -1.98 -10.41 1.88
CA ASN A 163 -3.31 -10.03 1.37
C ASN A 163 -3.24 -8.78 0.48
N LEU A 164 -2.22 -8.71 -0.38
CA LEU A 164 -2.16 -7.73 -1.47
C LEU A 164 -2.87 -8.33 -2.69
N TYR A 165 -3.86 -7.61 -3.21
CA TYR A 165 -4.64 -8.02 -4.37
C TYR A 165 -4.41 -7.07 -5.54
N ALA A 166 -4.71 -7.51 -6.76
CA ALA A 166 -4.51 -6.72 -7.96
C ALA A 166 -5.39 -5.45 -7.98
N ASP A 167 -4.83 -4.34 -8.48
CA ASP A 167 -5.52 -3.09 -8.75
C ASP A 167 -6.26 -3.18 -10.09
N VAL A 168 -7.44 -3.80 -10.06
CA VAL A 168 -8.27 -4.07 -11.26
C VAL A 168 -9.72 -3.59 -11.11
N GLY A 169 -10.01 -2.83 -10.06
CA GLY A 169 -11.35 -2.37 -9.74
C GLY A 169 -12.25 -3.46 -9.15
N ALA A 170 -13.57 -3.24 -9.24
CA ALA A 170 -14.58 -4.08 -8.60
C ALA A 170 -14.74 -5.41 -9.34
N VAL A 171 -14.12 -6.46 -8.81
CA VAL A 171 -14.20 -7.83 -9.32
C VAL A 171 -14.50 -8.79 -8.18
N LYS A 172 -15.32 -9.81 -8.42
CA LYS A 172 -15.69 -10.82 -7.43
C LYS A 172 -14.49 -11.64 -6.95
N GLU A 173 -13.67 -12.09 -7.90
CA GLU A 173 -12.51 -12.93 -7.64
C GLU A 173 -11.25 -12.14 -8.02
N ASN A 174 -10.58 -11.58 -7.02
CA ASN A 174 -9.38 -10.77 -7.23
C ASN A 174 -8.11 -11.59 -6.96
N LEU A 175 -7.13 -11.50 -7.85
CA LEU A 175 -5.86 -12.22 -7.74
C LEU A 175 -5.03 -11.66 -6.58
N LYS A 176 -4.77 -12.53 -5.60
CA LYS A 176 -3.81 -12.27 -4.52
C LYS A 176 -2.39 -12.48 -5.02
N VAL A 177 -1.52 -11.50 -4.81
CA VAL A 177 -0.08 -11.65 -5.10
C VAL A 177 0.66 -12.28 -3.91
N PRO A 178 1.83 -12.91 -4.14
CA PRO A 178 2.61 -13.54 -3.09
C PRO A 178 3.02 -12.54 -2.00
N SER A 179 2.92 -12.97 -0.75
CA SER A 179 3.39 -12.18 0.39
C SER A 179 4.90 -11.93 0.29
N TYR A 180 5.32 -10.81 0.88
CA TYR A 180 6.72 -10.44 0.89
C TYR A 180 7.09 -9.70 2.17
N HIS A 181 8.39 -9.60 2.39
CA HIS A 181 8.94 -8.73 3.40
C HIS A 181 10.17 -8.01 2.87
N VAL A 182 10.37 -6.81 3.37
CA VAL A 182 11.54 -5.98 3.08
C VAL A 182 12.20 -5.62 4.40
N VAL A 183 13.54 -5.60 4.38
CA VAL A 183 14.35 -5.21 5.53
C VAL A 183 15.16 -4.00 5.13
N ASP A 184 15.11 -2.97 5.95
CA ASP A 184 15.90 -1.77 5.78
C ASP A 184 16.92 -1.65 6.91
N PHE A 185 18.02 -0.96 6.62
CA PHE A 185 19.11 -0.79 7.57
C PHE A 185 19.65 0.63 7.49
N GLY A 186 19.83 1.23 8.66
CA GLY A 186 20.43 2.53 8.86
C GLY A 186 21.66 2.46 9.75
N MET A 187 22.61 3.33 9.48
CA MET A 187 23.80 3.50 10.30
C MET A 187 24.14 4.99 10.39
N SER A 188 24.37 5.47 11.60
CA SER A 188 24.80 6.85 11.85
C SER A 188 26.11 6.89 12.63
N TYR A 189 27.01 7.79 12.23
CA TYR A 189 28.25 8.06 12.96
C TYR A 189 28.50 9.56 13.08
N LYS A 190 28.77 10.02 14.31
CA LYS A 190 29.18 11.39 14.60
C LYS A 190 30.69 11.46 14.79
N MET A 191 31.38 12.09 13.85
CA MET A 191 32.81 12.37 13.95
C MET A 191 33.01 13.80 14.44
N TYR A 192 33.73 14.00 15.55
CA TYR A 192 34.20 15.34 15.90
C TYR A 192 35.36 15.75 14.99
N VAL A 193 35.39 17.02 14.60
CA VAL A 193 36.40 17.60 13.73
C VAL A 193 36.86 18.92 14.33
N GLY A 194 38.17 19.19 14.27
CA GLY A 194 38.76 20.35 14.93
C GLY A 194 38.70 20.28 16.47
N ASP A 195 39.06 21.40 17.11
CA ASP A 195 39.17 21.51 18.56
C ASP A 195 37.95 22.20 19.21
N ASP A 196 37.09 22.83 18.40
CA ASP A 196 35.97 23.67 18.86
C ASP A 196 34.63 22.91 19.04
N GLY A 197 34.65 21.58 18.93
CA GLY A 197 33.45 20.75 19.10
C GLY A 197 32.59 20.59 17.84
N ASP A 198 33.06 21.10 16.70
CA ASP A 198 32.47 20.87 15.38
C ASP A 198 32.33 19.37 15.09
N SER A 199 31.32 19.01 14.29
CA SER A 199 31.10 17.60 13.96
C SER A 199 30.63 17.38 12.54
N LEU A 200 31.10 16.28 11.95
CA LEU A 200 30.62 15.74 10.70
C LEU A 200 29.78 14.49 11.01
N ASN A 201 28.48 14.57 10.75
CA ASN A 201 27.55 13.46 10.93
C ASN A 201 27.37 12.72 9.61
N PHE A 202 27.63 11.42 9.65
CA PHE A 202 27.45 10.49 8.54
C PHE A 202 26.17 9.69 8.78
N ARG A 203 25.35 9.54 7.74
CA ARG A 203 24.21 8.63 7.71
C ARG A 203 24.29 7.77 6.46
N LEU A 204 24.22 6.45 6.61
CA LEU A 204 23.99 5.51 5.53
C LEU A 204 22.59 4.90 5.75
N ASN A 205 21.79 4.84 4.69
CA ASN A 205 20.57 4.03 4.67
C ASN A 205 20.66 3.06 3.49
N ILE A 206 20.26 1.82 3.72
CA ILE A 206 20.10 0.78 2.71
C ILE A 206 18.66 0.30 2.81
N ASN A 207 17.87 0.53 1.76
CA ASN A 207 16.52 -0.01 1.67
C ASN A 207 16.55 -1.35 0.93
N ASN A 208 15.68 -2.27 1.32
CA ASN A 208 15.67 -3.64 0.79
C ASN A 208 17.07 -4.28 0.86
N LEU A 209 17.62 -4.33 2.08
CA LEU A 209 18.95 -4.83 2.43
C LEU A 209 19.25 -6.21 1.83
N PHE A 210 18.25 -7.07 1.68
CA PHE A 210 18.42 -8.43 1.14
C PHE A 210 18.13 -8.54 -0.36
N ASP A 211 17.85 -7.42 -1.05
CA ASP A 211 17.52 -7.39 -2.48
C ASP A 211 16.37 -8.34 -2.85
N ARG A 212 15.32 -8.33 -2.03
CA ARG A 212 14.11 -9.13 -2.25
C ARG A 212 13.44 -8.65 -3.53
N VAL A 213 13.18 -9.57 -4.46
CA VAL A 213 12.30 -9.35 -5.61
C VAL A 213 10.87 -9.72 -5.21
N TYR A 214 9.95 -8.76 -5.33
CA TYR A 214 8.55 -8.91 -4.96
C TYR A 214 7.65 -8.08 -5.88
N ILE A 215 6.41 -8.53 -6.09
CA ILE A 215 5.41 -7.73 -6.80
C ILE A 215 4.89 -6.68 -5.82
N ASN A 216 5.11 -5.41 -6.15
CA ASN A 216 4.60 -4.28 -5.36
C ASN A 216 3.18 -3.91 -5.79
N GLU A 217 2.88 -4.10 -7.06
CA GLU A 217 1.60 -3.75 -7.64
C GLU A 217 1.32 -4.65 -8.84
N LEU A 218 0.07 -5.09 -9.00
CA LEU A 218 -0.40 -5.86 -10.16
C LEU A 218 -1.64 -5.18 -10.73
N ARG A 219 -1.69 -4.97 -12.04
CA ARG A 219 -2.74 -4.19 -12.73
C ARG A 219 -3.65 -5.05 -13.61
N THR A 220 -3.50 -6.37 -13.53
CA THR A 220 -4.31 -7.35 -14.25
C THR A 220 -4.66 -8.52 -13.35
N ASN A 221 -5.71 -9.24 -13.70
CA ASN A 221 -6.30 -10.30 -12.88
C ASN A 221 -6.36 -11.64 -13.63
N ILE A 222 -5.21 -12.10 -14.14
CA ILE A 222 -5.11 -13.36 -14.88
C ILE A 222 -4.72 -14.46 -13.90
N ALA A 223 -5.69 -15.30 -13.54
CA ALA A 223 -5.44 -16.48 -12.72
C ALA A 223 -4.47 -17.45 -13.41
N ALA A 224 -3.62 -18.12 -12.64
CA ALA A 224 -2.73 -19.14 -13.17
C ALA A 224 -3.47 -20.48 -13.33
N GLU A 225 -3.35 -21.08 -14.51
CA GLU A 225 -3.88 -22.40 -14.83
C GLU A 225 -2.76 -23.45 -14.96
N ALA A 226 -3.14 -24.73 -15.00
CA ALA A 226 -2.19 -25.82 -15.15
C ALA A 226 -1.48 -25.75 -16.51
N GLY A 227 -0.15 -25.61 -16.50
CA GLY A 227 0.67 -25.48 -17.70
C GLY A 227 1.12 -24.05 -18.00
N ASP A 228 0.60 -23.05 -17.28
CA ASP A 228 1.05 -21.68 -17.40
C ASP A 228 2.48 -21.49 -16.89
N THR A 229 3.19 -20.57 -17.52
CA THR A 229 4.44 -20.06 -16.95
C THR A 229 4.09 -19.10 -15.82
N THR A 230 4.62 -19.35 -14.62
CA THR A 230 4.34 -18.53 -13.44
C THR A 230 5.61 -18.02 -12.77
N TRP A 231 5.52 -16.87 -12.14
CA TRP A 231 6.50 -16.35 -11.18
C TRP A 231 5.87 -16.39 -9.79
N ASN A 232 6.41 -17.21 -8.89
CA ASN A 232 5.87 -17.42 -7.53
C ASN A 232 4.35 -17.69 -7.49
N GLY A 233 3.81 -18.43 -8.47
CA GLY A 233 2.39 -18.76 -8.56
C GLY A 233 1.52 -17.74 -9.28
N VAL A 234 2.06 -16.60 -9.72
CA VAL A 234 1.37 -15.60 -10.54
C VAL A 234 1.66 -15.84 -12.02
N ASN A 235 0.63 -15.87 -12.87
CA ASN A 235 0.81 -16.01 -14.32
C ASN A 235 1.62 -14.82 -14.87
N VAL A 236 2.69 -15.10 -15.64
CA VAL A 236 3.60 -14.07 -16.18
C VAL A 236 2.98 -13.19 -17.27
N ALA A 237 1.79 -13.52 -17.77
CA ALA A 237 1.00 -12.67 -18.65
C ALA A 237 0.40 -11.46 -17.91
N ASN A 238 0.40 -11.46 -16.57
CA ASN A 238 -0.04 -10.31 -15.81
C ASN A 238 0.92 -9.12 -15.96
N GLN A 239 0.36 -7.91 -15.90
CA GLN A 239 1.10 -6.66 -15.92
C GLN A 239 1.15 -6.05 -14.52
N GLY A 240 2.28 -5.44 -14.18
CA GLY A 240 2.48 -4.85 -12.86
C GLY A 240 3.90 -4.36 -12.66
N TYR A 241 4.21 -4.00 -11.42
CA TYR A 241 5.52 -3.48 -11.03
C TYR A 241 6.13 -4.35 -9.94
N PHE A 242 7.37 -4.78 -10.18
CA PHE A 242 8.21 -5.25 -9.09
C PHE A 242 8.58 -4.07 -8.20
N GLY A 243 8.67 -4.33 -6.89
CA GLY A 243 9.22 -3.36 -5.96
C GLY A 243 10.66 -3.01 -6.27
N MET A 244 11.12 -1.87 -5.75
CA MET A 244 12.52 -1.50 -5.92
C MET A 244 13.42 -2.58 -5.29
N GLY A 245 14.46 -2.97 -6.03
CA GLY A 245 15.55 -3.76 -5.47
C GLY A 245 16.32 -2.98 -4.40
N ARG A 246 17.51 -3.46 -4.06
CA ARG A 246 18.34 -2.76 -3.07
C ARG A 246 18.67 -1.33 -3.53
N THR A 247 18.34 -0.36 -2.69
CA THR A 247 18.74 1.05 -2.88
C THR A 247 19.51 1.53 -1.67
N TRP A 248 20.32 2.58 -1.84
CA TRP A 248 21.08 3.16 -0.74
C TRP A 248 21.22 4.66 -0.91
N ASN A 249 21.36 5.37 0.21
CA ASN A 249 21.69 6.78 0.23
C ASN A 249 22.69 7.09 1.35
N VAL A 250 23.53 8.09 1.12
CA VAL A 250 24.50 8.58 2.09
C VAL A 250 24.25 10.07 2.31
N GLY A 251 24.12 10.46 3.57
CA GLY A 251 24.00 11.85 4.02
C GLY A 251 25.23 12.28 4.81
N LEU A 252 25.71 13.49 4.52
CA LEU A 252 26.76 14.16 5.28
C LEU A 252 26.20 15.48 5.81
N ARG A 253 26.34 15.71 7.12
CA ARG A 253 25.94 16.97 7.75
C ARG A 253 27.07 17.51 8.62
N TYR A 254 27.68 18.60 8.18
CA TYR A 254 28.57 19.39 9.02
C TYR A 254 27.78 20.23 10.00
N LYS A 255 28.22 20.28 11.25
CA LYS A 255 27.66 21.11 12.31
C LYS A 255 28.81 21.90 12.94
N PHE A 256 28.75 23.22 12.72
CA PHE A 256 29.50 24.24 13.44
C PHE A 256 28.89 24.51 14.83
#